data_AF-A0A3D4D114-F1
#
_entry.id   AF-A0A3D4D114-F1
#
_cell.length_a   1.000
_cell.length_b   1.000
_cell.length_c   1.000
_cell.angle_alpha   90.00
_cell.angle_beta   90.00
_cell.angle_gamma   90.00
#
_symmetry.space_group_name_H-M   'P 1'
#
loop_
_entity.id
_entity.type
_entity.pdbx_description
1 polymer ?
#
loop_
_entity_poly.entity_id
_entity_poly.type
_entity_poly.pdbx_seq_one_letter_code
_entity_poly.pdbx_strand_id
1 'polypeptide(L)'
;MNVFLRASAVLFATLTASVLLTHADYVVDLDLGSLPEGITSLSGTTAEIVTNDPLDPELKITVGGRNNADNVRGSENALVLFNINEGLSWGNELVHQFTVDAPSVINFAANNANVVGDADFFLLEGLTTDSDIVPGKTVATEGLWYAFFDGTDPVPETVTLRPGTYYLVVESYSGPDTAQTLQDSTFSIDIEVVPALFPDEVSVDLGVIGTEATPLSFDTLGSDYDTRLAIFSNDTGELIQENDNDPEDGGLGDGTQSRVALSEGLPGGRYIAVVAGAGATFEAGPVTGVGGATGSVVFNHTLNCTDPDAINGIGTQITSTSPGAEVSETVWFVFQIEGFGAWPSSFQDIGKVADACFPFELNTLTGTTIDTELGLYNTAGTLVLENDDVGTGPLQSQLNFPSGLAEGFYFLAVGSYDTQFD
;
A
#
# COMPACT_ATOMS: atom_id res chain seq x y z
N MET A 1 37.05 -50.06 -47.57
CA MET A 1 35.93 -49.30 -48.16
C MET A 1 34.89 -49.15 -47.06
N ASN A 2 34.78 -47.92 -46.55
CA ASN A 2 33.83 -47.32 -45.61
C ASN A 2 33.16 -48.14 -44.49
N VAL A 3 33.62 -47.80 -43.29
CA VAL A 3 33.00 -47.72 -41.96
C VAL A 3 31.49 -47.44 -41.98
N PHE A 4 30.73 -48.14 -41.13
CA PHE A 4 29.49 -47.62 -40.55
C PHE A 4 29.62 -47.57 -39.02
N LEU A 5 29.44 -46.36 -38.50
CA LEU A 5 29.46 -45.98 -37.09
C LEU A 5 28.10 -46.24 -36.42
N ARG A 6 28.18 -46.38 -35.10
CA ARG A 6 27.10 -46.53 -34.09
C ARG A 6 26.06 -45.41 -34.11
N ALA A 7 24.87 -45.71 -33.57
CA ALA A 7 24.14 -44.77 -32.71
C ALA A 7 23.54 -45.53 -31.52
N SER A 8 24.14 -45.34 -30.35
CA SER A 8 23.56 -45.71 -29.05
C SER A 8 22.62 -44.58 -28.61
N ALA A 9 21.46 -44.96 -28.09
CA ALA A 9 20.48 -44.06 -27.54
C ALA A 9 21.06 -43.29 -26.33
N VAL A 10 21.01 -41.97 -26.38
CA VAL A 10 21.24 -41.08 -25.23
C VAL A 10 19.87 -40.77 -24.66
N LEU A 11 19.65 -41.23 -23.43
CA LEU A 11 18.51 -40.87 -22.59
C LEU A 11 18.71 -39.41 -22.15
N PHE A 12 17.93 -38.48 -22.70
CA PHE A 12 17.84 -37.12 -22.17
C PHE A 12 17.03 -37.16 -20.89
N ALA A 13 17.70 -37.10 -19.74
CA ALA A 13 17.07 -36.67 -18.51
C ALA A 13 16.87 -35.15 -18.62
N THR A 14 15.62 -34.73 -18.84
CA THR A 14 15.21 -33.35 -18.63
C THR A 14 15.37 -33.03 -17.16
N LEU A 15 16.43 -32.30 -16.82
CA LEU A 15 16.54 -31.60 -15.54
C LEU A 15 15.42 -30.56 -15.54
N THR A 16 14.33 -30.83 -14.82
CA THR A 16 13.46 -29.76 -14.36
C THR A 16 14.31 -28.96 -13.39
N ALA A 17 14.88 -27.85 -13.85
CA ALA A 17 15.37 -26.84 -12.95
C ALA A 17 14.12 -26.32 -12.20
N SER A 18 13.89 -26.85 -11.00
CA SER A 18 13.14 -26.11 -10.01
C SER A 18 13.84 -24.76 -9.93
N VAL A 19 13.14 -23.70 -10.29
CA VAL A 19 13.57 -22.34 -9.95
C VAL A 19 13.47 -22.27 -8.43
N LEU A 20 14.52 -22.72 -7.75
CA LEU A 20 14.74 -22.37 -6.36
C LEU A 20 14.91 -20.86 -6.38
N LEU A 21 13.92 -20.11 -5.88
CA LEU A 21 14.18 -18.75 -5.42
C LEU A 21 15.30 -18.89 -4.37
N THR A 22 16.48 -18.31 -4.64
CA THR A 22 17.68 -18.50 -3.81
C THR A 22 17.85 -17.45 -2.72
N HIS A 23 16.86 -16.58 -2.51
CA HIS A 23 16.87 -15.66 -1.38
C HIS A 23 16.04 -16.25 -0.24
N ALA A 24 16.43 -15.93 1.00
CA ALA A 24 15.68 -16.30 2.18
C ALA A 24 14.99 -15.04 2.69
N ASP A 25 13.68 -15.12 2.90
CA ASP A 25 12.90 -14.07 3.56
C ASP A 25 13.45 -13.80 4.97
N TYR A 26 13.17 -12.60 5.49
CA TYR A 26 13.46 -12.28 6.88
C TYR A 26 12.79 -13.28 7.82
N VAL A 27 13.47 -13.59 8.92
CA VAL A 27 12.98 -14.54 9.92
C VAL A 27 12.87 -13.83 11.27
N VAL A 28 11.66 -13.81 11.83
CA VAL A 28 11.40 -13.22 13.14
C VAL A 28 12.27 -13.89 14.21
N ASP A 29 13.07 -13.07 14.89
CA ASP A 29 13.91 -13.50 16.00
C ASP A 29 13.22 -13.30 17.35
N LEU A 30 12.48 -12.20 17.50
CA LEU A 30 11.78 -11.86 18.74
C LEU A 30 10.39 -11.31 18.46
N ASP A 31 9.37 -11.94 19.02
CA ASP A 31 8.00 -11.42 19.03
C ASP A 31 7.76 -10.61 20.31
N LEU A 32 7.51 -9.31 20.15
CA LEU A 32 7.20 -8.37 21.23
C LEU A 32 5.71 -8.42 21.61
N GLY A 33 4.88 -9.10 20.82
CA GLY A 33 3.43 -9.12 21.00
C GLY A 33 2.77 -7.79 20.65
N SER A 34 1.68 -7.44 21.33
CA SER A 34 1.01 -6.15 21.15
C SER A 34 1.71 -5.05 21.94
N LEU A 35 2.08 -3.98 21.25
CA LEU A 35 2.68 -2.81 21.89
C LEU A 35 1.56 -1.98 22.56
N PRO A 36 1.64 -1.74 23.88
CA PRO A 36 0.69 -0.88 24.56
C PRO A 36 0.96 0.60 24.24
N GLU A 37 -0.06 1.44 24.43
CA GLU A 37 0.11 2.90 24.47
C GLU A 37 1.20 3.30 25.49
N GLY A 38 2.05 4.25 25.10
CA GLY A 38 3.20 4.73 25.85
C GLY A 38 4.53 4.23 25.31
N ILE A 39 5.56 4.26 26.14
CA ILE A 39 6.94 3.97 25.73
C ILE A 39 7.30 2.51 26.02
N THR A 40 7.73 1.79 24.99
CA THR A 40 8.40 0.49 25.08
C THR A 40 9.88 0.66 24.74
N SER A 41 10.76 0.46 25.73
CA SER A 41 12.21 0.47 25.51
C SER A 41 12.70 -0.89 25.04
N LEU A 42 13.40 -0.91 23.92
CA LEU A 42 14.00 -2.10 23.32
C LEU A 42 15.51 -1.94 23.26
N SER A 43 16.24 -3.01 23.57
CA SER A 43 17.70 -3.05 23.41
C SER A 43 18.17 -4.45 23.07
N GLY A 44 19.28 -4.55 22.35
CA GLY A 44 19.76 -5.84 21.87
C GLY A 44 21.08 -5.76 21.14
N THR A 45 21.39 -6.85 20.44
CA THR A 45 22.55 -6.95 19.56
C THR A 45 22.20 -7.75 18.33
N THR A 46 22.79 -7.38 17.19
CA THR A 46 22.66 -8.14 15.94
C THR A 46 23.55 -9.38 15.91
N ALA A 47 24.40 -9.60 16.91
CA ALA A 47 25.24 -10.78 17.00
C ALA A 47 24.43 -12.08 17.06
N GLU A 48 24.94 -13.14 16.43
CA GLU A 48 24.35 -14.47 16.53
C GLU A 48 24.40 -14.98 17.98
N ILE A 49 23.24 -15.26 18.56
CA ILE A 49 23.12 -15.84 19.89
C ILE A 49 22.33 -17.16 19.80
N VAL A 50 22.96 -18.25 20.26
CA VAL A 50 22.27 -19.53 20.45
C VAL A 50 21.76 -19.63 21.89
N THR A 51 20.44 -19.59 22.06
CA THR A 51 19.76 -19.63 23.36
C THR A 51 18.75 -20.79 23.43
N ASN A 52 18.15 -21.00 24.60
CA ASN A 52 17.01 -21.91 24.75
C ASN A 52 15.73 -21.23 24.23
N ASP A 53 14.84 -22.02 23.63
CA ASP A 53 13.48 -21.55 23.34
C ASP A 53 12.76 -21.21 24.67
N PRO A 54 12.13 -20.01 24.80
CA PRO A 54 11.39 -19.63 25.99
C PRO A 54 10.20 -20.56 26.32
N LEU A 55 9.61 -21.20 25.31
CA LEU A 55 8.46 -22.10 25.40
C LEU A 55 8.89 -23.58 25.52
N ASP A 56 10.07 -23.93 25.00
CA ASP A 56 10.66 -25.26 25.14
C ASP A 56 12.17 -25.19 25.49
N PRO A 57 12.53 -25.22 26.79
CA PRO A 57 13.92 -25.10 27.21
C PRO A 57 14.88 -26.19 26.71
N GLU A 58 14.38 -27.29 26.15
CA GLU A 58 15.20 -28.34 25.52
C GLU A 58 15.55 -28.02 24.06
N LEU A 59 14.80 -27.13 23.40
CA LEU A 59 15.06 -26.65 22.06
C LEU A 59 16.05 -25.48 22.09
N LYS A 60 17.02 -25.50 21.17
CA LYS A 60 17.94 -24.39 20.94
C LYS A 60 17.45 -23.57 19.75
N ILE A 61 17.39 -22.26 19.93
CA ILE A 61 17.07 -21.29 18.88
C ILE A 61 18.25 -20.37 18.65
N THR A 62 18.38 -19.91 17.41
CA THR A 62 19.34 -18.89 17.01
C THR A 62 18.60 -17.57 16.84
N VAL A 63 19.09 -16.54 17.52
CA VAL A 63 18.58 -15.16 17.51
C VAL A 63 19.65 -14.27 16.92
N GLY A 64 19.27 -13.46 15.93
CA GLY A 64 20.16 -12.53 15.23
C GLY A 64 21.25 -13.24 14.40
N GLY A 65 22.16 -12.46 13.85
CA GLY A 65 23.32 -12.96 13.11
C GLY A 65 23.03 -13.45 11.69
N ARG A 66 21.79 -13.30 11.23
CA ARG A 66 21.43 -13.55 9.82
C ARG A 66 21.78 -12.31 8.98
N ASN A 67 21.75 -12.44 7.67
CA ASN A 67 21.89 -11.33 6.73
C ASN A 67 20.98 -11.65 5.55
N ASN A 68 19.68 -11.44 5.73
CA ASN A 68 18.68 -11.80 4.74
C ASN A 68 18.47 -10.72 3.68
N ALA A 69 18.81 -9.45 3.93
CA ALA A 69 18.73 -8.40 2.92
C ALA A 69 19.93 -7.44 2.96
N ASP A 70 20.45 -7.11 1.79
CA ASP A 70 21.55 -6.14 1.59
C ASP A 70 21.01 -4.75 1.19
N ASN A 71 19.71 -4.64 0.92
CA ASN A 71 19.03 -3.42 0.53
C ASN A 71 17.58 -3.42 1.03
N VAL A 72 16.98 -2.23 1.15
CA VAL A 72 15.57 -2.05 1.52
C VAL A 72 14.92 -1.05 0.57
N ARG A 73 13.79 -1.46 0.00
CA ARG A 73 12.91 -0.63 -0.84
C ARG A 73 11.62 -0.33 -0.11
N GLY A 74 11.16 0.89 -0.28
CA GLY A 74 9.89 1.34 0.28
C GLY A 74 8.72 0.69 -0.44
N SER A 75 7.69 0.35 0.31
CA SER A 75 6.42 -0.09 -0.26
C SER A 75 5.60 1.10 -0.77
N GLU A 76 4.50 0.83 -1.47
CA GLU A 76 3.52 1.85 -1.85
C GLU A 76 2.90 2.56 -0.63
N ASN A 77 2.96 1.92 0.54
CA ASN A 77 2.44 2.45 1.81
C ASN A 77 3.49 3.26 2.60
N ALA A 78 4.72 3.40 2.10
CA ALA A 78 5.75 4.19 2.75
C ALA A 78 5.39 5.69 2.74
N LEU A 79 5.78 6.42 3.80
CA LEU A 79 5.61 7.88 3.87
C LEU A 79 6.31 8.59 2.70
N VAL A 80 7.41 8.02 2.21
CA VAL A 80 8.12 8.44 1.01
C VAL A 80 8.62 7.18 0.30
N LEU A 81 8.38 7.03 -1.00
CA LEU A 81 9.00 5.95 -1.77
C LEU A 81 10.53 6.09 -1.75
N PHE A 82 11.23 5.05 -1.28
CA PHE A 82 12.68 5.06 -1.16
C PHE A 82 13.34 3.78 -1.71
N ASN A 83 14.60 3.90 -2.11
CA ASN A 83 15.50 2.79 -2.36
C ASN A 83 16.84 3.13 -1.69
N ILE A 84 17.08 2.55 -0.51
CA ILE A 84 18.05 3.10 0.42
C ILE A 84 19.48 2.79 0.02
N ASN A 85 19.74 1.64 -0.63
CA ASN A 85 21.09 1.10 -0.61
C ASN A 85 21.58 0.34 -1.85
N GLU A 86 21.61 1.01 -3.00
CA GLU A 86 22.10 0.41 -4.26
C GLU A 86 23.61 0.09 -4.25
N GLY A 87 24.41 0.59 -3.29
CA GLY A 87 25.88 0.45 -3.29
C GLY A 87 26.55 0.19 -1.94
N LEU A 88 25.79 0.03 -0.86
CA LEU A 88 26.31 -0.38 0.45
C LEU A 88 25.67 -1.70 0.87
N SER A 89 26.21 -2.29 1.93
CA SER A 89 25.83 -3.60 2.44
C SER A 89 25.46 -3.53 3.90
N TRP A 90 24.36 -4.18 4.22
CA TRP A 90 24.00 -4.54 5.57
C TRP A 90 24.73 -5.82 5.98
N GLY A 91 24.69 -6.11 7.26
CA GLY A 91 25.48 -7.13 7.92
C GLY A 91 24.60 -8.07 8.68
N ASN A 92 25.03 -8.39 9.90
CA ASN A 92 24.21 -9.18 10.79
C ASN A 92 22.98 -8.38 11.22
N GLU A 93 21.82 -9.04 11.22
CA GLU A 93 20.53 -8.45 11.53
C GLU A 93 19.90 -9.01 12.80
N LEU A 94 18.83 -8.37 13.26
CA LEU A 94 17.89 -8.86 14.26
C LEU A 94 16.46 -8.39 13.95
N VAL A 95 15.53 -9.32 13.77
CA VAL A 95 14.14 -9.02 13.38
C VAL A 95 13.20 -9.11 14.58
N HIS A 96 12.53 -8.00 14.90
CA HIS A 96 11.45 -7.97 15.88
C HIS A 96 10.10 -7.93 15.19
N GLN A 97 9.19 -8.79 15.62
CA GLN A 97 7.78 -8.69 15.27
C GLN A 97 7.05 -7.96 16.39
N PHE A 98 6.11 -7.09 16.03
CA PHE A 98 5.14 -6.57 16.98
C PHE A 98 3.78 -6.37 16.31
N THR A 99 2.75 -6.23 17.14
CA THR A 99 1.41 -5.89 16.70
C THR A 99 0.98 -4.57 17.30
N VAL A 100 0.18 -3.84 16.55
CA VAL A 100 -0.55 -2.67 17.06
C VAL A 100 -2.03 -3.04 16.98
N ASP A 101 -2.73 -3.00 18.12
CA ASP A 101 -4.14 -3.46 18.19
C ASP A 101 -5.14 -2.39 17.71
N ALA A 102 -4.69 -1.14 17.70
CA ALA A 102 -5.48 0.02 17.32
C ALA A 102 -4.61 0.93 16.46
N PRO A 103 -5.22 1.78 15.61
CA PRO A 103 -4.45 2.72 14.84
C PRO A 103 -3.59 3.60 15.75
N SER A 104 -2.32 3.79 15.41
CA SER A 104 -1.36 4.45 16.29
C SER A 104 -0.31 5.27 15.53
N VAL A 105 0.11 6.37 16.14
CA VAL A 105 1.34 7.07 15.75
C VAL A 105 2.49 6.46 16.55
N ILE A 106 3.53 6.04 15.84
CA ILE A 106 4.72 5.42 16.40
C ILE A 106 5.87 6.41 16.27
N ASN A 107 6.44 6.80 17.41
CA ASN A 107 7.65 7.61 17.46
C ASN A 107 8.83 6.71 17.81
N PHE A 108 9.86 6.76 16.97
CA PHE A 108 11.12 6.06 17.21
C PHE A 108 12.16 7.05 17.73
N ALA A 109 12.72 6.78 18.91
CA ALA A 109 13.73 7.64 19.52
C ALA A 109 14.97 6.83 19.91
N ALA A 110 16.13 7.28 19.45
CA ALA A 110 17.41 6.69 19.82
C ALA A 110 17.61 6.78 21.35
N ASN A 111 17.90 5.65 21.98
CA ASN A 111 18.25 5.59 23.38
C ASN A 111 19.73 5.17 23.47
N ASN A 112 20.61 6.14 23.23
CA ASN A 112 22.06 6.01 22.94
C ASN A 112 22.95 5.46 24.09
N ALA A 113 22.39 4.68 25.01
CA ALA A 113 23.16 4.03 26.06
C ALA A 113 23.94 2.81 25.52
N ASN A 114 25.27 2.91 25.48
CA ASN A 114 26.18 1.79 25.18
C ASN A 114 26.05 1.17 23.77
N VAL A 115 25.93 2.02 22.73
CA VAL A 115 25.94 1.61 21.32
C VAL A 115 27.37 1.23 20.89
N VAL A 116 27.53 0.07 20.25
CA VAL A 116 28.76 -0.43 19.62
C VAL A 116 28.39 -0.80 18.19
N GLY A 117 29.28 -0.53 17.23
CA GLY A 117 28.96 -0.73 15.82
C GLY A 117 28.14 0.44 15.29
N ASP A 118 27.37 0.15 14.24
CA ASP A 118 26.54 1.09 13.50
C ASP A 118 25.20 0.38 13.24
N ALA A 119 24.23 0.65 14.11
CA ALA A 119 22.92 -0.01 14.09
C ALA A 119 21.94 0.87 13.33
N ASP A 120 21.35 0.29 12.27
CA ASP A 120 20.37 0.96 11.44
C ASP A 120 19.04 0.24 11.54
N PHE A 121 17.96 1.02 11.41
CA PHE A 121 16.61 0.56 11.69
C PHE A 121 15.75 0.66 10.45
N PHE A 122 14.98 -0.40 10.20
CA PHE A 122 13.99 -0.47 9.14
C PHE A 122 12.69 -0.99 9.71
N LEU A 123 11.59 -0.30 9.39
CA LEU A 123 10.25 -0.78 9.68
C LEU A 123 9.65 -1.34 8.40
N LEU A 124 9.13 -2.57 8.48
CA LEU A 124 8.55 -3.29 7.35
C LEU A 124 7.11 -3.72 7.65
N GLU A 125 6.26 -3.81 6.63
CA GLU A 125 4.93 -4.43 6.71
C GLU A 125 4.95 -5.95 6.45
N GLY A 126 6.05 -6.46 5.87
CA GLY A 126 6.27 -7.89 5.70
C GLY A 126 7.73 -8.30 5.64
N LEU A 127 7.94 -9.60 5.54
CA LEU A 127 9.25 -10.26 5.66
C LEU A 127 9.85 -10.64 4.29
N THR A 128 9.09 -10.44 3.22
CA THR A 128 9.48 -10.90 1.89
C THR A 128 10.73 -10.15 1.42
N THR A 129 11.67 -10.93 0.91
CA THR A 129 12.81 -10.39 0.19
C THR A 129 12.72 -10.76 -1.29
N ASP A 130 13.48 -10.08 -2.12
CA ASP A 130 13.63 -10.36 -3.55
C ASP A 130 15.09 -10.30 -3.97
N SER A 131 15.43 -10.86 -5.13
CA SER A 131 16.73 -10.61 -5.74
C SER A 131 16.84 -9.16 -6.20
N ASP A 132 17.93 -8.48 -5.84
CA ASP A 132 18.21 -7.14 -6.35
C ASP A 132 18.67 -7.20 -7.82
N ILE A 133 18.68 -6.05 -8.51
CA ILE A 133 19.23 -5.92 -9.87
C ILE A 133 20.75 -6.15 -9.88
N VAL A 134 21.42 -5.90 -8.75
CA VAL A 134 22.82 -6.23 -8.51
C VAL A 134 22.93 -7.73 -8.19
N PRO A 135 23.64 -8.54 -9.01
CA PRO A 135 23.73 -9.97 -8.80
C PRO A 135 24.32 -10.33 -7.42
N GLY A 136 23.60 -11.16 -6.68
CA GLY A 136 24.04 -11.66 -5.37
C GLY A 136 23.58 -10.81 -4.19
N LYS A 137 22.87 -9.70 -4.44
CA LYS A 137 22.19 -8.92 -3.41
C LYS A 137 20.74 -9.34 -3.26
N THR A 138 20.27 -9.24 -2.03
CA THR A 138 18.86 -9.45 -1.67
C THR A 138 18.26 -8.14 -1.18
N VAL A 139 17.00 -7.87 -1.50
CA VAL A 139 16.31 -6.63 -1.15
C VAL A 139 15.01 -6.92 -0.41
N ALA A 140 14.79 -6.26 0.73
CA ALA A 140 13.49 -6.23 1.38
C ALA A 140 12.57 -5.25 0.63
N THR A 141 11.35 -5.67 0.29
CA THR A 141 10.47 -4.94 -0.64
C THR A 141 9.37 -4.11 0.02
N GLU A 142 9.16 -4.30 1.31
CA GLU A 142 7.98 -3.82 2.04
C GLU A 142 8.34 -2.81 3.15
N GLY A 143 9.29 -1.91 2.88
CA GLY A 143 9.73 -0.90 3.83
C GLY A 143 8.73 0.25 4.01
N LEU A 144 8.39 0.57 5.25
CA LEU A 144 7.54 1.71 5.61
C LEU A 144 8.35 2.92 6.08
N TRP A 145 9.45 2.65 6.77
CA TRP A 145 10.29 3.67 7.40
C TRP A 145 11.71 3.17 7.62
N TYR A 146 12.65 4.08 7.73
CA TYR A 146 14.03 3.78 8.06
C TYR A 146 14.66 4.90 8.89
N ALA A 147 15.68 4.57 9.67
CA ALA A 147 16.56 5.56 10.26
C ALA A 147 17.98 5.03 10.41
N PHE A 148 18.93 5.92 10.10
CA PHE A 148 20.35 5.70 10.38
C PHE A 148 20.72 6.44 11.65
N PHE A 149 21.11 5.74 12.70
CA PHE A 149 21.45 6.36 13.97
C PHE A 149 22.94 6.72 14.00
N ASP A 150 23.38 7.51 13.01
CA ASP A 150 24.79 7.77 12.67
C ASP A 150 25.47 8.89 13.51
N GLY A 151 25.04 9.09 14.76
CA GLY A 151 25.78 9.84 15.79
C GLY A 151 25.40 11.31 15.98
N THR A 152 24.45 11.84 15.22
CA THR A 152 23.63 12.97 15.65
C THR A 152 22.24 12.44 16.00
N ASP A 153 21.66 12.89 17.12
CA ASP A 153 20.32 12.44 17.54
C ASP A 153 19.37 12.58 16.33
N PRO A 154 18.79 11.47 15.85
CA PRO A 154 17.87 11.51 14.72
C PRO A 154 16.71 12.44 15.09
N VAL A 155 16.21 13.19 14.11
CA VAL A 155 14.92 13.86 14.28
C VAL A 155 13.92 12.74 14.52
N PRO A 156 13.13 12.77 15.62
CA PRO A 156 12.04 11.82 15.79
C PRO A 156 11.16 11.93 14.55
N GLU A 157 11.12 10.87 13.76
CA GLU A 157 10.21 10.75 12.64
C GLU A 157 9.07 9.83 13.07
N THR A 158 7.86 10.28 12.78
CA THR A 158 6.63 9.66 13.23
C THR A 158 6.08 8.81 12.09
N VAL A 159 5.80 7.54 12.36
CA VAL A 159 5.13 6.66 11.41
C VAL A 159 3.73 6.38 11.91
N THR A 160 2.74 6.51 11.05
CA THR A 160 1.37 6.14 11.41
C THR A 160 1.09 4.73 10.94
N LEU A 161 0.67 3.86 11.86
CA LEU A 161 0.37 2.45 11.59
C LEU A 161 -1.10 2.15 11.83
N ARG A 162 -1.65 1.29 10.97
CA ARG A 162 -2.97 0.67 11.16
C ARG A 162 -2.87 -0.50 12.13
N PRO A 163 -4.00 -1.02 12.63
CA PRO A 163 -4.00 -2.30 13.32
C PRO A 163 -3.39 -3.38 12.42
N GLY A 164 -2.36 -4.05 12.91
CA GLY A 164 -1.59 -4.96 12.07
C GLY A 164 -0.33 -5.48 12.74
N THR A 165 0.34 -6.37 12.03
CA THR A 165 1.64 -6.91 12.41
C THR A 165 2.71 -6.21 11.59
N TYR A 166 3.77 -5.74 12.26
CA TYR A 166 4.88 -5.03 11.66
C TYR A 166 6.21 -5.59 12.15
N TYR A 167 7.27 -5.31 11.40
CA TYR A 167 8.60 -5.85 11.66
C TYR A 167 9.61 -4.71 11.79
N LEU A 168 10.22 -4.59 12.98
CA LEU A 168 11.37 -3.71 13.18
C LEU A 168 12.64 -4.54 12.98
N VAL A 169 13.31 -4.30 11.86
CA VAL A 169 14.60 -4.91 11.54
C VAL A 169 15.70 -3.98 12.01
N VAL A 170 16.63 -4.54 12.76
CA VAL A 170 17.87 -3.86 13.16
C VAL A 170 19.01 -4.50 12.39
N GLU A 171 19.66 -3.73 11.53
CA GLU A 171 20.81 -4.18 10.75
C GLU A 171 22.10 -3.59 11.33
N SER A 172 23.20 -4.32 11.17
CA SER A 172 24.53 -3.77 11.38
C SER A 172 25.15 -3.32 10.06
N TYR A 173 25.39 -2.02 9.91
CA TYR A 173 26.05 -1.49 8.74
C TYR A 173 27.45 -2.10 8.56
N SER A 174 27.65 -2.75 7.41
CA SER A 174 28.91 -3.41 7.08
C SER A 174 29.80 -2.58 6.16
N GLY A 175 29.38 -1.42 5.68
CA GLY A 175 30.18 -0.61 4.75
C GLY A 175 29.73 -0.71 3.29
N PRO A 176 30.48 -0.09 2.36
CA PRO A 176 30.24 -0.22 0.92
C PRO A 176 30.41 -1.67 0.43
N ASP A 177 29.70 -2.07 -0.62
CA ASP A 177 29.77 -3.44 -1.19
C ASP A 177 31.20 -3.91 -1.50
N THR A 178 32.03 -2.96 -1.90
CA THR A 178 33.42 -3.23 -2.30
C THR A 178 34.39 -3.33 -1.12
N ALA A 179 33.95 -2.98 0.09
CA ALA A 179 34.78 -2.85 1.28
C ALA A 179 34.03 -3.20 2.56
N GLN A 180 33.27 -4.30 2.53
CA GLN A 180 32.51 -4.78 3.69
C GLN A 180 33.42 -5.13 4.87
N THR A 181 33.04 -4.67 6.05
CA THR A 181 33.61 -4.99 7.35
C THR A 181 32.50 -5.55 8.22
N LEU A 182 32.44 -6.88 8.34
CA LEU A 182 31.46 -7.53 9.20
C LEU A 182 31.73 -7.19 10.66
N GLN A 183 30.78 -6.50 11.28
CA GLN A 183 30.75 -6.16 12.68
C GLN A 183 29.33 -6.36 13.20
N ASP A 184 29.18 -6.79 14.45
CA ASP A 184 27.89 -6.79 15.14
C ASP A 184 27.63 -5.43 15.77
N SER A 185 26.36 -5.05 15.83
CA SER A 185 25.93 -3.81 16.48
C SER A 185 25.19 -4.11 17.79
N THR A 186 25.32 -3.19 18.75
CA THR A 186 24.45 -3.14 19.94
C THR A 186 23.62 -1.88 19.85
N PHE A 187 22.34 -1.99 20.21
CA PHE A 187 21.40 -0.89 20.05
C PHE A 187 20.47 -0.75 21.25
N SER A 188 19.88 0.42 21.36
CA SER A 188 18.82 0.72 22.31
C SER A 188 17.95 1.84 21.74
N ILE A 189 16.63 1.62 21.73
CA ILE A 189 15.64 2.48 21.10
C ILE A 189 14.38 2.51 21.98
N ASP A 190 13.76 3.68 22.07
CA ASP A 190 12.44 3.84 22.65
C ASP A 190 11.41 3.90 21.51
N ILE A 191 10.40 3.04 21.59
CA ILE A 191 9.24 3.01 20.69
C ILE A 191 8.08 3.59 21.48
N GLU A 192 7.64 4.79 21.14
CA GLU A 192 6.48 5.42 21.74
C GLU A 192 5.26 5.18 20.86
N VAL A 193 4.25 4.53 21.42
CA VAL A 193 2.95 4.33 20.78
C VAL A 193 1.98 5.35 21.33
N VAL A 194 1.53 6.26 20.47
CA VAL A 194 0.48 7.23 20.77
C VAL A 194 -0.79 6.82 20.01
N PRO A 195 -1.99 6.91 20.60
CA PRO A 195 -3.21 6.61 19.88
C PRO A 195 -3.32 7.49 18.62
N ALA A 196 -3.64 6.89 17.49
CA ALA A 196 -4.10 7.60 16.30
C ALA A 196 -5.59 7.35 16.14
N LEU A 197 -6.30 8.33 15.61
CA LEU A 197 -7.66 8.10 15.14
C LEU A 197 -7.57 7.53 13.73
N PHE A 198 -8.38 6.54 13.37
CA PHE A 198 -8.58 6.16 11.96
C PHE A 198 -10.08 6.06 11.66
N PRO A 199 -10.48 6.28 10.40
CA PRO A 199 -11.88 6.34 9.97
C PRO A 199 -12.67 5.04 10.19
N ASP A 200 -12.01 3.91 10.43
CA ASP A 200 -12.62 2.59 10.39
C ASP A 200 -13.72 2.38 11.45
N GLU A 201 -13.74 3.18 12.53
CA GLU A 201 -14.76 3.07 13.59
C GLU A 201 -15.98 4.01 13.41
N VAL A 202 -15.87 5.12 12.64
CA VAL A 202 -16.94 6.14 12.52
C VAL A 202 -16.97 6.85 11.15
N SER A 203 -16.66 6.16 10.05
CA SER A 203 -16.70 6.77 8.70
C SER A 203 -17.99 6.51 7.93
N VAL A 204 -18.36 7.51 7.12
CA VAL A 204 -19.35 7.38 6.04
C VAL A 204 -18.62 6.96 4.77
N ASP A 205 -18.97 5.79 4.23
CA ASP A 205 -18.45 5.33 2.94
C ASP A 205 -19.20 5.99 1.78
N LEU A 206 -18.46 6.74 0.96
CA LEU A 206 -18.97 7.39 -0.24
C LEU A 206 -18.87 6.50 -1.49
N GLY A 207 -18.14 5.38 -1.42
CA GLY A 207 -17.83 4.52 -2.55
C GLY A 207 -16.85 5.14 -3.54
N VAL A 208 -16.95 4.73 -4.81
CA VAL A 208 -16.16 5.30 -5.92
C VAL A 208 -16.79 6.62 -6.35
N ILE A 209 -16.06 7.72 -6.21
CA ILE A 209 -16.57 9.07 -6.50
C ILE A 209 -15.88 9.76 -7.68
N GLY A 210 -14.86 9.13 -8.26
CA GLY A 210 -14.12 9.67 -9.39
C GLY A 210 -13.12 8.68 -9.98
N THR A 211 -12.49 9.11 -11.06
CA THR A 211 -11.43 8.38 -11.78
C THR A 211 -10.09 9.10 -11.59
N GLU A 212 -9.00 8.35 -11.75
CA GLU A 212 -7.65 8.86 -11.60
C GLU A 212 -7.39 10.11 -12.46
N ALA A 213 -6.58 11.02 -11.91
CA ALA A 213 -6.18 12.29 -12.53
C ALA A 213 -7.35 13.16 -13.03
N THR A 214 -8.55 12.96 -12.50
CA THR A 214 -9.75 13.72 -12.83
C THR A 214 -10.00 14.77 -11.76
N PRO A 215 -10.25 16.05 -12.11
CA PRO A 215 -10.48 17.10 -11.13
C PRO A 215 -11.57 16.75 -10.12
N LEU A 216 -11.32 17.06 -8.86
CA LEU A 216 -12.22 16.76 -7.75
C LEU A 216 -12.27 17.96 -6.80
N SER A 217 -13.45 18.23 -6.27
CA SER A 217 -13.62 19.26 -5.23
C SER A 217 -14.49 18.72 -4.12
N PHE A 218 -14.16 19.14 -2.90
CA PHE A 218 -14.89 18.86 -1.68
C PHE A 218 -15.16 20.17 -0.97
N ASP A 219 -16.36 20.35 -0.46
CA ASP A 219 -16.71 21.53 0.33
C ASP A 219 -17.68 21.20 1.46
N THR A 220 -17.75 22.11 2.42
CA THR A 220 -18.66 22.02 3.56
C THR A 220 -19.78 23.08 3.52
N LEU A 221 -20.04 23.65 2.34
CA LEU A 221 -21.00 24.74 2.17
C LEU A 221 -22.40 24.28 2.58
N GLY A 222 -23.04 25.07 3.45
CA GLY A 222 -24.33 24.74 4.07
C GLY A 222 -24.23 24.16 5.48
N SER A 223 -23.03 23.89 5.98
CA SER A 223 -22.80 23.61 7.41
C SER A 223 -23.16 24.82 8.27
N ASP A 224 -23.61 24.60 9.51
CA ASP A 224 -24.07 25.68 10.40
C ASP A 224 -23.00 26.20 11.37
N TYR A 225 -21.74 25.80 11.14
CA TYR A 225 -20.59 26.19 11.93
C TYR A 225 -19.34 26.38 11.06
N ASP A 226 -18.32 26.99 11.66
CA ASP A 226 -17.00 27.24 11.08
C ASP A 226 -16.22 25.93 10.97
N THR A 227 -15.99 25.45 9.75
CA THR A 227 -15.43 24.12 9.49
C THR A 227 -13.95 24.19 9.14
N ARG A 228 -13.25 23.05 9.26
CA ARG A 228 -11.97 22.78 8.62
C ARG A 228 -12.05 21.46 7.87
N LEU A 229 -11.51 21.37 6.67
CA LEU A 229 -11.56 20.18 5.81
C LEU A 229 -10.14 19.72 5.46
N ALA A 230 -9.87 18.42 5.57
CA ALA A 230 -8.63 17.79 5.11
C ALA A 230 -8.89 16.51 4.33
N ILE A 231 -8.00 16.23 3.38
CA ILE A 231 -7.96 15.01 2.57
C ILE A 231 -6.65 14.27 2.87
N PHE A 232 -6.75 12.96 3.12
CA PHE A 232 -5.63 12.10 3.43
C PHE A 232 -5.60 10.88 2.50
N SER A 233 -4.41 10.33 2.29
CA SER A 233 -4.24 8.97 1.78
C SER A 233 -4.78 7.98 2.81
N ASN A 234 -5.61 7.02 2.37
CA ASN A 234 -6.10 5.98 3.28
C ASN A 234 -4.99 5.00 3.69
N ASP A 235 -4.02 4.79 2.81
CA ASP A 235 -3.05 3.72 2.95
C ASP A 235 -1.84 4.17 3.77
N THR A 236 -1.37 5.41 3.54
CA THR A 236 -0.22 6.00 4.26
C THR A 236 -0.63 6.89 5.43
N GLY A 237 -1.88 7.40 5.45
CA GLY A 237 -2.31 8.43 6.40
C GLY A 237 -1.70 9.82 6.13
N GLU A 238 -1.02 10.00 5.01
CA GLU A 238 -0.42 11.30 4.63
C GLU A 238 -1.50 12.35 4.38
N LEU A 239 -1.28 13.57 4.89
CA LEU A 239 -2.10 14.74 4.60
C LEU A 239 -1.82 15.22 3.17
N ILE A 240 -2.83 15.12 2.30
CA ILE A 240 -2.74 15.53 0.89
C ILE A 240 -3.00 17.03 0.77
N GLN A 241 -4.12 17.49 1.34
CA GLN A 241 -4.52 18.89 1.28
C GLN A 241 -5.49 19.22 2.41
N GLU A 242 -5.45 20.45 2.89
CA GLU A 242 -6.43 20.98 3.84
C GLU A 242 -6.85 22.40 3.49
N ASN A 243 -8.00 22.80 4.03
CA ASN A 243 -8.44 24.18 4.05
C ASN A 243 -9.36 24.43 5.26
N ASP A 244 -9.25 25.61 5.85
CA ASP A 244 -10.10 26.07 6.96
C ASP A 244 -11.23 26.93 6.41
N ASN A 245 -10.91 27.97 5.65
CA ASN A 245 -11.89 28.93 5.18
C ASN A 245 -11.79 29.12 3.67
N ASP A 246 -12.92 29.07 2.98
CA ASP A 246 -12.99 29.45 1.57
C ASP A 246 -13.52 30.88 1.42
N PRO A 247 -12.65 31.87 1.16
CA PRO A 247 -13.08 33.26 0.95
C PRO A 247 -13.78 33.46 -0.40
N GLU A 248 -13.76 32.46 -1.29
CA GLU A 248 -14.41 32.45 -2.61
C GLU A 248 -15.62 31.49 -2.65
N ASP A 249 -16.39 31.45 -1.56
CA ASP A 249 -17.64 30.67 -1.37
C ASP A 249 -18.82 31.12 -2.26
N GLY A 250 -18.56 31.91 -3.31
CA GLY A 250 -19.60 32.48 -4.18
C GLY A 250 -20.55 33.48 -3.48
N GLY A 251 -20.30 33.85 -2.21
CA GLY A 251 -21.21 34.63 -1.37
C GLY A 251 -22.38 33.82 -0.82
N LEU A 252 -22.26 32.49 -0.77
CA LEU A 252 -23.33 31.58 -0.35
C LEU A 252 -23.11 30.97 1.05
N GLY A 253 -21.90 31.11 1.61
CA GLY A 253 -21.60 30.89 3.03
C GLY A 253 -21.44 32.23 3.77
N ASP A 254 -21.05 32.16 5.04
CA ASP A 254 -20.59 33.34 5.80
C ASP A 254 -19.05 33.50 5.73
N GLY A 255 -18.41 32.77 4.81
CA GLY A 255 -16.96 32.67 4.66
C GLY A 255 -16.28 31.79 5.72
N THR A 256 -17.03 31.03 6.51
CA THR A 256 -16.50 30.13 7.56
C THR A 256 -16.51 28.65 7.20
N GLN A 257 -16.98 28.30 6.00
CA GLN A 257 -16.96 26.93 5.50
C GLN A 257 -15.72 26.69 4.62
N SER A 258 -15.30 25.44 4.52
CA SER A 258 -14.06 25.02 3.88
C SER A 258 -14.29 24.44 2.50
N ARG A 259 -13.29 24.58 1.62
CA ARG A 259 -13.22 23.89 0.32
C ARG A 259 -11.82 23.39 0.04
N VAL A 260 -11.71 22.14 -0.41
CA VAL A 260 -10.49 21.56 -0.98
C VAL A 260 -10.74 21.27 -2.45
N ALA A 261 -9.92 21.85 -3.33
CA ALA A 261 -10.01 21.69 -4.77
C ALA A 261 -8.72 21.08 -5.32
N LEU A 262 -8.85 19.89 -5.90
CA LEU A 262 -7.77 19.08 -6.47
C LEU A 262 -7.87 19.16 -7.99
N SER A 263 -7.27 20.19 -8.59
CA SER A 263 -7.43 20.49 -10.03
C SER A 263 -6.81 19.43 -10.94
N GLU A 264 -5.78 18.73 -10.48
CA GLU A 264 -5.14 17.62 -11.20
C GLU A 264 -5.74 16.26 -10.83
N GLY A 265 -6.73 16.23 -9.93
CA GLY A 265 -7.29 15.01 -9.37
C GLY A 265 -6.37 14.29 -8.40
N LEU A 266 -6.68 13.01 -8.17
CA LEU A 266 -5.92 12.09 -7.32
C LEU A 266 -5.50 10.86 -8.12
N PRO A 267 -4.41 10.16 -7.74
CA PRO A 267 -4.12 8.82 -8.22
C PRO A 267 -5.28 7.84 -7.98
N GLY A 268 -5.24 6.67 -8.63
CA GLY A 268 -6.11 5.56 -8.25
C GLY A 268 -5.79 5.09 -6.83
N GLY A 269 -6.80 4.94 -5.97
CA GLY A 269 -6.58 4.56 -4.58
C GLY A 269 -7.76 4.84 -3.65
N ARG A 270 -7.53 4.58 -2.35
CA ARG A 270 -8.49 4.88 -1.29
C ARG A 270 -8.05 6.13 -0.52
N TYR A 271 -9.02 6.92 -0.09
CA TYR A 271 -8.77 8.22 0.54
C TYR A 271 -9.75 8.48 1.68
N ILE A 272 -9.36 9.42 2.53
CA ILE A 272 -10.12 9.85 3.70
C ILE A 272 -10.36 11.36 3.57
N ALA A 273 -11.61 11.80 3.71
CA ALA A 273 -11.91 13.21 3.94
C ALA A 273 -12.37 13.41 5.38
N VAL A 274 -11.85 14.43 6.04
CA VAL A 274 -12.17 14.75 7.44
C VAL A 274 -12.70 16.16 7.52
N VAL A 275 -13.91 16.29 8.05
CA VAL A 275 -14.52 17.58 8.41
C VAL A 275 -14.42 17.76 9.91
N ALA A 276 -13.80 18.84 10.35
CA ALA A 276 -13.70 19.27 11.74
C ALA A 276 -14.28 20.68 11.90
N GLY A 277 -14.31 21.19 13.13
CA GLY A 277 -14.52 22.62 13.37
C GLY A 277 -13.24 23.43 13.30
N ALA A 278 -13.37 24.75 13.17
CA ALA A 278 -12.23 25.65 13.16
C ALA A 278 -11.37 25.53 14.42
N GLY A 279 -10.04 25.57 14.22
CA GLY A 279 -9.04 25.36 15.26
C GLY A 279 -8.53 23.91 15.37
N ALA A 280 -9.17 22.95 14.69
CA ALA A 280 -8.64 21.60 14.55
C ALA A 280 -7.28 21.63 13.84
N THR A 281 -6.37 20.76 14.23
CA THR A 281 -5.06 20.63 13.57
C THR A 281 -4.98 19.29 12.86
N PHE A 282 -4.65 19.32 11.57
CA PHE A 282 -4.40 18.15 10.74
C PHE A 282 -2.90 17.99 10.54
N GLU A 283 -2.35 16.81 10.85
CA GLU A 283 -0.95 16.44 10.65
C GLU A 283 -0.88 15.09 9.93
N ALA A 284 0.31 14.58 9.61
CA ALA A 284 0.44 13.22 9.07
C ALA A 284 -0.05 12.17 10.08
N GLY A 285 -0.87 11.23 9.60
CA GLY A 285 -1.70 10.37 10.44
C GLY A 285 -3.01 11.07 10.84
N PRO A 286 -4.12 10.35 11.07
CA PRO A 286 -5.37 11.06 11.18
C PRO A 286 -5.55 11.76 12.55
N VAL A 287 -5.69 13.09 12.46
CA VAL A 287 -5.96 14.13 13.50
C VAL A 287 -5.16 14.02 14.81
N THR A 288 -4.28 15.00 15.07
CA THR A 288 -3.47 15.11 16.30
C THR A 288 -3.85 16.27 17.22
N GLY A 289 -4.95 17.00 16.95
CA GLY A 289 -5.32 18.17 17.75
C GLY A 289 -6.81 18.45 17.87
N VAL A 290 -7.28 18.47 19.12
CA VAL A 290 -8.61 18.89 19.59
C VAL A 290 -8.92 20.34 19.27
N GLY A 291 -10.16 20.58 18.84
CA GLY A 291 -10.78 21.89 18.80
C GLY A 291 -11.72 21.99 17.60
N GLY A 292 -13.02 21.88 17.83
CA GLY A 292 -13.98 22.17 16.79
C GLY A 292 -15.35 22.57 17.33
N ALA A 293 -15.95 23.58 16.72
CA ALA A 293 -17.37 23.84 16.89
C ALA A 293 -18.18 22.57 16.52
N THR A 294 -19.30 22.36 17.21
CA THR A 294 -20.21 21.23 16.92
C THR A 294 -21.46 21.73 16.24
N GLY A 295 -21.96 20.96 15.28
CA GLY A 295 -23.10 21.39 14.48
C GLY A 295 -23.44 20.42 13.35
N SER A 296 -24.36 20.85 12.49
CA SER A 296 -24.73 20.14 11.28
C SER A 296 -23.62 20.29 10.24
N VAL A 297 -23.09 19.15 9.78
CA VAL A 297 -22.15 19.06 8.66
C VAL A 297 -22.92 18.78 7.39
N VAL A 298 -22.70 19.63 6.39
CA VAL A 298 -22.98 19.33 5.00
C VAL A 298 -21.64 19.04 4.35
N PHE A 299 -21.50 17.89 3.69
CA PHE A 299 -20.30 17.54 2.92
C PHE A 299 -20.69 17.29 1.47
N ASN A 300 -20.16 18.11 0.57
CA ASN A 300 -20.42 18.05 -0.86
C ASN A 300 -19.16 17.61 -1.60
N HIS A 301 -19.34 16.89 -2.71
CA HIS A 301 -18.26 16.60 -3.64
C HIS A 301 -18.70 16.80 -5.10
N THR A 302 -17.76 17.17 -5.97
CA THR A 302 -18.01 17.33 -7.41
C THR A 302 -16.81 16.92 -8.24
N LEU A 303 -17.08 16.47 -9.48
CA LEU A 303 -16.06 16.26 -10.52
C LEU A 303 -15.68 17.57 -11.23
N ASN A 304 -15.86 18.73 -10.59
CA ASN A 304 -15.55 20.04 -11.15
C ASN A 304 -15.00 21.00 -10.10
N CYS A 305 -13.69 21.23 -10.13
CA CYS A 305 -12.99 22.15 -9.22
C CYS A 305 -13.21 23.64 -9.51
N THR A 306 -13.99 23.99 -10.53
CA THR A 306 -14.30 25.38 -10.92
C THR A 306 -15.75 25.78 -10.67
N ASP A 307 -16.57 24.89 -10.12
CA ASP A 307 -17.94 25.20 -9.71
C ASP A 307 -17.95 25.56 -8.21
N PRO A 308 -17.92 26.85 -7.84
CA PRO A 308 -17.87 27.28 -6.44
C PRO A 308 -19.19 27.03 -5.69
N ASP A 309 -20.28 26.72 -6.40
CA ASP A 309 -21.65 26.82 -5.89
C ASP A 309 -22.39 25.48 -5.94
N ALA A 310 -21.68 24.37 -5.80
CA ALA A 310 -22.28 23.05 -5.73
C ALA A 310 -22.99 22.79 -4.39
N ILE A 311 -23.88 23.70 -3.98
CA ILE A 311 -24.85 23.54 -2.87
C ILE A 311 -25.81 22.35 -3.11
N ASN A 312 -25.68 21.67 -4.25
CA ASN A 312 -26.24 20.35 -4.52
C ASN A 312 -25.23 19.47 -5.27
N GLY A 313 -23.98 19.42 -4.78
CA GLY A 313 -22.93 18.56 -5.35
C GLY A 313 -23.44 17.15 -5.61
N ILE A 314 -22.80 16.45 -6.54
CA ILE A 314 -23.12 15.05 -6.77
C ILE A 314 -22.77 14.32 -5.47
N GLY A 315 -23.76 13.91 -4.67
CA GLY A 315 -23.55 13.11 -3.47
C GLY A 315 -23.44 13.83 -2.12
N THR A 316 -24.16 14.95 -1.93
CA THR A 316 -24.31 15.61 -0.61
C THR A 316 -24.60 14.63 0.53
N GLN A 317 -23.77 14.68 1.58
CA GLN A 317 -23.99 14.00 2.86
C GLN A 317 -24.33 15.02 3.94
N ILE A 318 -25.30 14.68 4.79
CA ILE A 318 -25.69 15.51 5.93
C ILE A 318 -25.53 14.68 7.20
N THR A 319 -24.75 15.19 8.13
CA THR A 319 -24.48 14.55 9.42
C THR A 319 -24.21 15.62 10.48
N SER A 320 -23.77 15.26 11.67
CA SER A 320 -23.51 16.21 12.74
C SER A 320 -22.36 15.77 13.62
N THR A 321 -21.56 16.73 14.06
CA THR A 321 -20.62 16.56 15.17
C THR A 321 -21.35 16.74 16.51
N SER A 322 -20.85 16.10 17.57
CA SER A 322 -21.42 16.18 18.92
C SER A 322 -20.33 16.47 19.96
N PRO A 323 -20.63 17.13 21.09
CA PRO A 323 -19.59 17.41 22.09
C PRO A 323 -19.12 16.15 22.84
N GLY A 324 -17.80 15.91 22.93
CA GLY A 324 -17.15 14.94 23.83
C GLY A 324 -16.34 13.80 23.17
N ALA A 325 -15.03 13.76 23.48
CA ALA A 325 -13.96 12.91 22.93
C ALA A 325 -13.54 13.28 21.49
N GLU A 326 -12.25 13.16 21.18
CA GLU A 326 -11.58 13.64 19.94
C GLU A 326 -12.32 13.25 18.64
N VAL A 327 -13.00 12.09 18.63
CA VAL A 327 -13.76 11.55 17.49
C VAL A 327 -15.14 12.20 17.31
N SER A 328 -15.70 12.84 18.34
CA SER A 328 -17.06 13.38 18.30
C SER A 328 -17.15 14.76 17.64
N GLU A 329 -16.03 15.48 17.56
CA GLU A 329 -15.91 16.82 16.95
C GLU A 329 -15.45 16.77 15.49
N THR A 330 -15.32 15.56 14.93
CA THR A 330 -14.94 15.32 13.53
C THR A 330 -15.92 14.38 12.84
N VAL A 331 -16.00 14.49 11.53
CA VAL A 331 -16.76 13.59 10.66
C VAL A 331 -15.81 13.04 9.61
N TRP A 332 -15.86 11.74 9.44
CA TRP A 332 -14.94 10.99 8.59
C TRP A 332 -15.70 10.45 7.39
N PHE A 333 -15.14 10.63 6.22
CA PHE A 333 -15.63 10.05 4.98
C PHE A 333 -14.52 9.23 4.35
N VAL A 334 -14.85 8.04 3.86
CA VAL A 334 -13.93 7.23 3.06
C VAL A 334 -14.45 7.18 1.63
N PHE A 335 -13.55 7.27 0.66
CA PHE A 335 -13.90 7.23 -0.76
C PHE A 335 -12.79 6.57 -1.58
N GLN A 336 -13.14 6.16 -2.79
CA GLN A 336 -12.23 5.55 -3.75
C GLN A 336 -12.17 6.37 -5.05
N ILE A 337 -10.96 6.45 -5.60
CA ILE A 337 -10.70 6.93 -6.96
C ILE A 337 -10.30 5.72 -7.79
N GLU A 338 -10.99 5.52 -8.90
CA GLU A 338 -10.74 4.40 -9.80
C GLU A 338 -9.46 4.65 -10.61
N GLY A 339 -8.44 3.81 -10.41
CA GLY A 339 -7.17 3.89 -11.14
C GLY A 339 -7.28 3.49 -12.61
N PHE A 340 -6.40 4.02 -13.45
CA PHE A 340 -6.24 3.53 -14.82
C PHE A 340 -5.79 2.06 -14.79
N GLY A 341 -6.68 1.14 -15.19
CA GLY A 341 -6.43 -0.31 -15.12
C GLY A 341 -6.84 -0.97 -13.81
N ALA A 342 -7.64 -0.30 -12.97
CA ALA A 342 -8.30 -0.95 -11.85
C ALA A 342 -9.14 -2.13 -12.35
N TRP A 343 -9.07 -3.24 -11.62
CA TRP A 343 -9.88 -4.42 -11.91
C TRP A 343 -11.35 -4.00 -11.90
N PRO A 344 -12.20 -4.55 -12.79
CA PRO A 344 -13.63 -4.30 -12.70
C PRO A 344 -14.10 -4.64 -11.29
N SER A 345 -14.78 -3.67 -10.65
CA SER A 345 -15.24 -3.75 -9.25
C SER A 345 -16.14 -4.95 -8.96
N SER A 346 -16.68 -5.59 -10.02
CA SER A 346 -17.30 -6.91 -9.97
C SER A 346 -17.01 -7.68 -11.25
N PHE A 347 -16.66 -8.96 -11.11
CA PHE A 347 -16.52 -9.90 -12.24
C PHE A 347 -16.86 -11.33 -11.80
N GLN A 348 -17.15 -12.19 -12.77
CA GLN A 348 -17.33 -13.62 -12.53
C GLN A 348 -16.03 -14.35 -12.85
N ASP A 349 -15.42 -14.99 -11.85
CA ASP A 349 -14.33 -15.93 -12.09
C ASP A 349 -14.88 -17.22 -12.71
N ILE A 350 -14.48 -17.49 -13.95
CA ILE A 350 -14.83 -18.71 -14.70
C ILE A 350 -13.75 -19.80 -14.58
N GLY A 351 -12.70 -19.53 -13.81
CA GLY A 351 -11.57 -20.41 -13.57
C GLY A 351 -10.59 -20.46 -14.74
N LYS A 352 -9.75 -21.51 -14.72
CA LYS A 352 -8.74 -21.73 -15.77
C LYS A 352 -9.40 -22.04 -17.12
N VAL A 353 -9.21 -21.14 -18.08
CA VAL A 353 -9.73 -21.28 -19.45
C VAL A 353 -8.81 -22.10 -20.36
N ALA A 354 -7.50 -21.91 -20.26
CA ALA A 354 -6.51 -22.56 -21.11
C ALA A 354 -5.15 -22.74 -20.42
N ASP A 355 -4.29 -23.60 -20.98
CA ASP A 355 -2.86 -23.66 -20.64
C ASP A 355 -2.09 -22.55 -21.37
N ALA A 356 -0.98 -22.10 -20.78
CA ALA A 356 -0.14 -21.06 -21.37
C ALA A 356 0.40 -21.46 -22.76
N CYS A 357 0.29 -20.57 -23.72
CA CYS A 357 0.66 -20.75 -25.13
C CYS A 357 -0.03 -21.96 -25.80
N PHE A 358 -1.16 -22.42 -25.28
CA PHE A 358 -2.02 -23.42 -25.93
C PHE A 358 -3.21 -22.77 -26.63
N PRO A 359 -3.63 -23.28 -27.79
CA PRO A 359 -4.75 -22.70 -28.52
C PRO A 359 -6.06 -22.80 -27.75
N PHE A 360 -6.83 -21.71 -27.73
CA PHE A 360 -8.20 -21.69 -27.19
C PHE A 360 -9.06 -20.64 -27.91
N GLU A 361 -10.36 -20.68 -27.64
CA GLU A 361 -11.33 -19.72 -28.14
C GLU A 361 -12.25 -19.24 -27.01
N LEU A 362 -12.73 -18.01 -27.14
CA LEU A 362 -13.80 -17.43 -26.34
C LEU A 362 -14.92 -17.03 -27.28
N ASN A 363 -16.17 -17.38 -26.98
CA ASN A 363 -17.30 -17.08 -27.87
C ASN A 363 -18.65 -17.05 -27.14
N THR A 364 -19.62 -16.41 -27.77
CA THR A 364 -21.03 -16.32 -27.31
C THR A 364 -21.97 -17.13 -28.20
N LEU A 365 -21.46 -18.09 -28.98
CA LEU A 365 -22.21 -18.81 -30.02
C LEU A 365 -23.39 -19.65 -29.51
N THR A 366 -23.44 -19.95 -28.21
CA THR A 366 -24.47 -20.81 -27.62
C THR A 366 -25.18 -20.11 -26.48
N GLY A 367 -26.51 -20.31 -26.40
CA GLY A 367 -27.31 -19.82 -25.28
C GLY A 367 -27.80 -18.37 -25.40
N THR A 368 -27.45 -17.65 -26.46
CA THR A 368 -27.96 -16.30 -26.74
C THR A 368 -28.33 -16.12 -28.22
N THR A 369 -29.28 -15.23 -28.49
CA THR A 369 -29.60 -14.73 -29.84
C THR A 369 -29.31 -13.24 -29.98
N ILE A 370 -28.68 -12.65 -28.96
CA ILE A 370 -28.33 -11.24 -28.88
C ILE A 370 -27.09 -11.01 -29.74
N ASP A 371 -27.07 -9.87 -30.41
CA ASP A 371 -25.88 -9.37 -31.11
C ASP A 371 -24.85 -8.96 -30.04
N THR A 372 -23.77 -9.73 -29.93
CA THR A 372 -22.79 -9.55 -28.84
C THR A 372 -21.50 -8.97 -29.38
N GLU A 373 -20.71 -8.39 -28.49
CA GLU A 373 -19.33 -7.97 -28.78
C GLU A 373 -18.41 -8.42 -27.63
N LEU A 374 -17.18 -8.83 -27.95
CA LEU A 374 -16.21 -9.32 -26.98
C LEU A 374 -14.97 -8.44 -26.96
N GLY A 375 -14.54 -8.04 -25.77
CA GLY A 375 -13.25 -7.38 -25.51
C GLY A 375 -12.47 -8.14 -24.45
N LEU A 376 -11.21 -8.49 -24.72
CA LEU A 376 -10.32 -9.15 -23.76
C LEU A 376 -9.24 -8.18 -23.30
N TYR A 377 -9.08 -8.03 -21.99
CA TYR A 377 -8.08 -7.17 -21.36
C TYR A 377 -7.08 -7.99 -20.55
N ASN A 378 -5.83 -7.52 -20.47
CA ASN A 378 -4.85 -8.04 -19.51
C ASN A 378 -5.02 -7.40 -18.12
N THR A 379 -4.24 -7.83 -17.13
CA THR A 379 -4.29 -7.29 -15.76
C THR A 379 -3.89 -5.82 -15.63
N ALA A 380 -3.25 -5.24 -16.65
CA ALA A 380 -2.90 -3.83 -16.70
C ALA A 380 -4.01 -2.98 -17.35
N GLY A 381 -5.20 -3.57 -17.59
CA GLY A 381 -6.30 -2.90 -18.27
C GLY A 381 -6.06 -2.62 -19.75
N THR A 382 -5.02 -3.21 -20.36
CA THR A 382 -4.76 -3.03 -21.79
C THR A 382 -5.63 -3.97 -22.60
N LEU A 383 -6.33 -3.43 -23.60
CA LEU A 383 -7.08 -4.23 -24.57
C LEU A 383 -6.12 -5.13 -25.38
N VAL A 384 -6.34 -6.44 -25.27
CA VAL A 384 -5.56 -7.47 -25.96
C VAL A 384 -6.16 -7.73 -27.33
N LEU A 385 -7.48 -7.94 -27.39
CA LEU A 385 -8.21 -8.22 -28.62
C LEU A 385 -9.71 -7.96 -28.42
N GLU A 386 -10.36 -7.44 -29.45
CA GLU A 386 -11.81 -7.32 -29.52
C GLU A 386 -12.35 -7.89 -30.84
N ASN A 387 -13.63 -8.28 -30.84
CA ASN A 387 -14.35 -8.70 -32.04
C ASN A 387 -15.86 -8.63 -31.82
N ASP A 388 -16.60 -8.17 -32.82
CA ASP A 388 -18.07 -8.05 -32.83
C ASP A 388 -18.74 -9.32 -33.43
N ASP A 389 -18.21 -9.88 -34.52
CA ASP A 389 -18.86 -10.98 -35.24
C ASP A 389 -17.97 -12.20 -35.51
N VAL A 390 -18.58 -13.40 -35.51
CA VAL A 390 -17.94 -14.62 -36.05
C VAL A 390 -17.95 -14.57 -37.58
N GLY A 391 -16.96 -13.89 -38.15
CA GLY A 391 -16.74 -13.83 -39.60
C GLY A 391 -17.94 -13.28 -40.37
N THR A 392 -18.35 -13.95 -41.46
CA THR A 392 -19.60 -13.58 -42.20
C THR A 392 -20.84 -14.31 -41.66
N GLY A 393 -20.76 -14.81 -40.42
CA GLY A 393 -21.68 -15.75 -39.81
C GLY A 393 -22.73 -15.09 -38.90
N PRO A 394 -23.09 -15.72 -37.75
CA PRO A 394 -24.10 -15.19 -36.83
C PRO A 394 -23.61 -13.92 -36.13
N LEU A 395 -24.55 -13.15 -35.56
CA LEU A 395 -24.33 -11.91 -34.77
C LEU A 395 -23.62 -12.14 -33.42
N GLN A 396 -22.97 -13.29 -33.24
CA GLN A 396 -22.30 -13.64 -32.00
C GLN A 396 -20.81 -13.59 -32.26
N SER A 397 -20.05 -13.12 -31.28
CA SER A 397 -18.63 -12.84 -31.41
C SER A 397 -17.77 -14.02 -30.96
N GLN A 398 -16.53 -14.01 -31.44
CA GLN A 398 -15.51 -14.98 -31.08
C GLN A 398 -14.12 -14.35 -31.11
N LEU A 399 -13.33 -14.65 -30.08
CA LEU A 399 -11.90 -14.37 -30.04
C LEU A 399 -11.15 -15.69 -30.21
N ASN A 400 -10.22 -15.73 -31.16
CA ASN A 400 -9.43 -16.91 -31.48
C ASN A 400 -7.97 -16.69 -31.14
N PHE A 401 -7.40 -17.56 -30.30
CA PHE A 401 -6.00 -17.51 -29.90
C PHE A 401 -5.28 -18.76 -30.40
N PRO A 402 -4.89 -18.84 -31.69
CA PRO A 402 -4.31 -20.05 -32.29
C PRO A 402 -2.93 -20.41 -31.72
N SER A 403 -2.25 -19.46 -31.08
CA SER A 403 -0.97 -19.67 -30.39
C SER A 403 -1.12 -19.59 -28.86
N GLY A 404 -2.35 -19.48 -28.36
CA GLY A 404 -2.64 -19.18 -26.97
C GLY A 404 -2.20 -17.78 -26.53
N LEU A 405 -2.26 -17.56 -25.21
CA LEU A 405 -1.75 -16.38 -24.52
C LEU A 405 -0.68 -16.79 -23.51
N ALA A 406 0.11 -15.83 -23.05
CA ALA A 406 1.02 -16.06 -21.93
C ALA A 406 0.22 -16.49 -20.68
N GLU A 407 0.91 -17.13 -19.73
CA GLU A 407 0.31 -17.40 -18.42
C GLU A 407 -0.07 -16.07 -17.75
N GLY A 408 -1.30 -15.98 -17.25
CA GLY A 408 -1.79 -14.77 -16.61
C GLY A 408 -3.29 -14.78 -16.37
N PHE A 409 -3.73 -13.74 -15.67
CA PHE A 409 -5.14 -13.42 -15.46
C PHE A 409 -5.61 -12.44 -16.54
N TYR A 410 -6.84 -12.60 -17.01
CA TYR A 410 -7.40 -11.80 -18.09
C TYR A 410 -8.89 -11.50 -17.81
N PHE A 411 -9.38 -10.35 -18.27
CA PHE A 411 -10.79 -9.98 -18.17
C PHE A 411 -11.46 -10.08 -19.53
N LEU A 412 -12.55 -10.83 -19.58
CA LEU A 412 -13.43 -10.86 -20.75
C LEU A 412 -14.65 -9.97 -20.48
N ALA A 413 -14.77 -8.89 -21.24
CA ALA A 413 -15.97 -8.08 -21.31
C ALA A 413 -16.89 -8.62 -22.42
N VAL A 414 -18.18 -8.71 -22.13
CA VAL A 414 -19.23 -9.11 -23.08
C VAL A 414 -20.24 -7.98 -23.18
N GLY A 415 -20.25 -7.31 -24.32
CA GLY A 415 -21.19 -6.24 -24.67
C GLY A 415 -22.32 -6.75 -25.57
N SER A 416 -23.33 -5.90 -25.78
CA SER A 416 -24.24 -6.03 -26.92
C SER A 416 -23.77 -5.14 -28.07
N TYR A 417 -24.36 -5.29 -29.27
CA TYR A 417 -24.11 -4.42 -30.42
C TYR A 417 -23.87 -2.94 -30.06
N ASP A 418 -22.81 -2.37 -30.64
CA ASP A 418 -22.35 -0.98 -30.49
C ASP A 418 -21.73 -0.65 -29.11
N THR A 419 -21.14 -1.65 -28.46
CA THR A 419 -20.23 -1.47 -27.32
C THR A 419 -18.84 -1.08 -27.82
N GLN A 420 -18.23 -0.08 -27.21
CA GLN A 420 -16.83 0.26 -27.45
C GLN A 420 -15.96 -0.26 -26.31
N PHE A 421 -14.81 -0.82 -26.67
CA PHE A 421 -13.78 -1.26 -25.73
C PHE A 421 -12.55 -0.37 -25.91
N ASP A 422 -12.40 0.63 -25.04
CA ASP A 422 -11.29 1.60 -25.04
C ASP A 422 -10.32 1.45 -23.87
#